data_AF-A0A2E9MM36-F1
#
_entry.id   AF-A0A2E9MM36-F1
#
_cell.length_a   1.000
_cell.length_b   1.000
_cell.length_c   1.000
_cell.angle_alpha   90.00
_cell.angle_beta   90.00
_cell.angle_gamma   90.00
#
_symmetry.space_group_name_H-M   'P 1'
#
loop_
_entity.id
_entity.type
_entity.pdbx_description
1 polymer ?
#
loop_
_entity_poly.entity_id
_entity_poly.type
_entity_poly.pdbx_seq_one_letter_code
_entity_poly.pdbx_strand_id
1 'polypeptide(L)'
;MELAECAAEHAPPGFKIWTDFNGHLRDAQQAIPILKKLQEFECIGGIESPIPQRDVPGYKRIRSIIDLPIALHYGSGCCHVISDGTYDTGVSAERQIRENLCDGFVLGGDADTFGIDRICYEHRKVFWIQSIGTSLRAAFVAHTSSVCRQTVLSSMSGHALWEQDVVADPLAPLDGYLPVPSGPGLGIEPDEALLEELGKPESPEIRRISSVVYPSGVRWSFSDEQARHEAFYFGKLPGFVSGIRLEVEEDDGSQDFNGRFAECEEKPTVTGESRP
;
A
#
# COMPACT_ATOMS: atom_id res chain seq x y z
N MET A 1 0.62 -2.31 15.96
CA MET A 1 -0.04 -1.74 17.15
C MET A 1 0.69 -0.48 17.57
N GLU A 2 1.98 -0.55 17.86
CA GLU A 2 2.82 0.62 18.20
C GLU A 2 2.67 1.81 17.23
N LEU A 3 2.65 1.58 15.92
CA LEU A 3 2.40 2.65 14.94
C LEU A 3 1.01 3.29 15.07
N ALA A 4 -0.02 2.50 15.39
CA ALA A 4 -1.38 3.00 15.60
C ALA A 4 -1.51 3.74 16.94
N GLU A 5 -0.81 3.29 17.98
CA GLU A 5 -0.70 3.98 19.28
C GLU A 5 -0.02 5.34 19.11
N CYS A 6 1.14 5.37 18.44
CA CYS A 6 1.86 6.60 18.13
C CYS A 6 0.99 7.56 17.29
N ALA A 7 0.30 7.03 16.27
CA ALA A 7 -0.62 7.83 15.47
C ALA A 7 -1.78 8.37 16.31
N ALA A 8 -2.38 7.59 17.20
CA ALA A 8 -3.47 8.04 18.06
C ALA A 8 -3.03 9.12 19.07
N GLU A 9 -1.77 9.08 19.51
CA GLU A 9 -1.19 10.10 20.40
C GLU A 9 -0.97 11.45 19.68
N HIS A 10 -0.62 11.42 18.39
CA HIS A 10 -0.18 12.61 17.65
C HIS A 10 -1.19 13.12 16.60
N ALA A 11 -2.14 12.29 16.17
CA ALA A 11 -3.13 12.67 15.17
C ALA A 11 -4.07 13.74 15.75
N PRO A 12 -4.31 14.85 15.03
CA PRO A 12 -5.25 15.85 15.49
C PRO A 12 -6.69 15.29 15.48
N PRO A 13 -7.60 15.85 16.31
CA PRO A 13 -9.00 15.42 16.34
C PRO A 13 -9.63 15.40 14.94
N GLY A 14 -10.28 14.29 14.59
CA GLY A 14 -10.93 14.10 13.30
C GLY A 14 -10.01 13.61 12.16
N PHE A 15 -8.69 13.56 12.35
CA PHE A 15 -7.77 12.97 11.37
C PHE A 15 -7.96 11.45 11.31
N LYS A 16 -8.03 10.90 10.09
CA LYS A 16 -8.26 9.48 9.83
C LYS A 16 -7.16 8.88 8.97
N ILE A 17 -6.74 7.67 9.32
CA ILE A 17 -5.70 6.90 8.67
C ILE A 17 -6.32 5.65 8.07
N TRP A 18 -6.04 5.40 6.80
CA TRP A 18 -6.30 4.12 6.15
C TRP A 18 -5.04 3.26 6.24
N THR A 19 -5.19 2.02 6.68
CA THR A 19 -4.06 1.08 6.78
C THR A 19 -4.14 0.06 5.67
N ASP A 20 -3.17 0.08 4.76
CA ASP A 20 -3.02 -0.92 3.70
C ASP A 20 -2.11 -2.06 4.17
N PHE A 21 -2.55 -3.29 3.94
CA PHE A 21 -1.79 -4.49 4.23
C PHE A 21 -1.33 -5.22 2.96
N ASN A 22 -1.83 -4.87 1.76
CA ASN A 22 -1.54 -5.59 0.50
C ASN A 22 -1.64 -7.12 0.62
N GLY A 23 -2.58 -7.61 1.42
CA GLY A 23 -2.83 -9.02 1.70
C GLY A 23 -1.90 -9.68 2.72
N HIS A 24 -1.01 -8.93 3.37
CA HIS A 24 0.01 -9.47 4.27
C HIS A 24 -0.53 -10.09 5.57
N LEU A 25 -1.81 -9.87 5.93
CA LEU A 25 -2.43 -10.61 7.04
C LEU A 25 -2.83 -12.04 6.64
N ARG A 26 -2.63 -12.43 5.37
CA ARG A 26 -2.74 -13.77 4.78
C ARG A 26 -4.13 -14.39 4.74
N ASP A 27 -4.83 -14.41 5.86
CA ASP A 27 -6.13 -15.05 6.03
C ASP A 27 -6.92 -14.39 7.16
N ALA A 28 -8.21 -14.71 7.23
CA ALA A 28 -9.08 -14.15 8.27
C ALA A 28 -8.65 -14.53 9.69
N GLN A 29 -8.12 -15.73 9.92
CA GLN A 29 -7.74 -16.20 11.25
C GLN A 29 -6.65 -15.33 11.86
N GLN A 30 -5.68 -14.91 11.06
CA GLN A 30 -4.60 -14.03 11.48
C GLN A 30 -4.98 -12.55 11.43
N ALA A 31 -5.78 -12.15 10.44
CA ALA A 31 -6.19 -10.76 10.29
C ALA A 31 -7.07 -10.29 11.47
N ILE A 32 -8.07 -11.08 11.86
CA ILE A 32 -9.10 -10.65 12.81
C ILE A 32 -8.52 -10.15 14.14
N PRO A 33 -7.60 -10.86 14.83
CA PRO A 33 -7.02 -10.36 16.07
C PRO A 33 -6.33 -8.99 15.94
N ILE A 34 -5.69 -8.72 14.79
CA ILE A 34 -4.99 -7.46 14.52
C ILE A 34 -6.00 -6.36 14.21
N LEU A 35 -6.94 -6.62 13.30
CA LEU A 35 -7.97 -5.66 12.91
C LEU A 35 -8.88 -5.28 14.09
N LYS A 36 -9.17 -6.23 15.00
CA LYS A 36 -9.92 -5.96 16.23
C LYS A 36 -9.24 -4.93 17.12
N LYS A 37 -7.92 -4.99 17.24
CA LYS A 37 -7.16 -4.03 18.02
C LYS A 37 -7.07 -2.69 17.31
N LEU A 38 -6.88 -2.68 15.99
CA LEU A 38 -6.84 -1.44 15.22
C LEU A 38 -8.14 -0.64 15.33
N GLN A 39 -9.30 -1.31 15.40
CA GLN A 39 -10.59 -0.62 15.53
C GLN A 39 -10.74 0.16 16.85
N GLU A 40 -9.94 -0.15 17.87
CA GLU A 40 -9.99 0.54 19.17
C GLU A 40 -9.41 1.96 19.08
N PHE A 41 -8.65 2.27 18.02
CA PHE A 41 -8.05 3.58 17.80
C PHE A 41 -8.95 4.44 16.91
N GLU A 42 -9.44 5.55 17.44
CA GLU A 42 -10.33 6.46 16.72
C GLU A 42 -9.71 7.00 15.42
N CYS A 43 -8.40 7.21 15.40
CA CYS A 43 -7.68 7.70 14.22
C CYS A 43 -7.63 6.67 13.08
N ILE A 44 -7.95 5.40 13.29
CA ILE A 44 -8.02 4.40 12.23
C ILE A 44 -9.38 4.51 11.54
N GLY A 45 -9.35 5.02 10.31
CA GLY A 45 -10.55 5.27 9.50
C GLY A 45 -11.00 4.09 8.65
N GLY A 46 -10.10 3.17 8.33
CA GLY A 46 -10.39 2.04 7.45
C GLY A 46 -9.18 1.18 7.13
N ILE A 47 -9.44 0.07 6.46
CA ILE A 47 -8.44 -0.95 6.13
C ILE A 47 -8.48 -1.20 4.62
N GLU A 48 -7.31 -1.21 3.99
CA GLU A 48 -7.16 -1.61 2.60
C GLU A 48 -6.54 -3.01 2.54
N SER A 49 -7.13 -3.87 1.69
CA SER A 49 -6.57 -5.15 1.29
C SER A 49 -5.97 -5.99 2.45
N PRO A 50 -6.71 -6.28 3.54
CA PRO A 50 -6.15 -6.97 4.71
C PRO A 50 -5.55 -8.35 4.36
N ILE A 51 -6.21 -9.09 3.47
CA ILE A 51 -5.87 -10.45 3.05
C ILE A 51 -5.94 -10.58 1.51
N PRO A 52 -5.40 -11.64 0.89
CA PRO A 52 -5.48 -11.83 -0.56
C PRO A 52 -6.93 -11.73 -1.07
N GLN A 53 -7.16 -10.94 -2.12
CA GLN A 53 -8.52 -10.60 -2.60
C GLN A 53 -9.29 -11.80 -3.19
N ARG A 54 -8.57 -12.89 -3.52
CA ARG A 54 -9.18 -14.19 -3.86
C ARG A 54 -9.97 -14.83 -2.71
N ASP A 55 -9.67 -14.50 -1.46
CA ASP A 55 -10.25 -15.16 -0.27
C ASP A 55 -11.62 -14.59 0.12
N VAL A 56 -12.62 -14.90 -0.72
CA VAL A 56 -14.01 -14.48 -0.51
C VAL A 56 -14.58 -14.94 0.85
N PRO A 57 -14.40 -16.20 1.31
CA PRO A 57 -14.82 -16.61 2.65
C PRO A 57 -14.13 -15.81 3.76
N GLY A 58 -12.84 -15.52 3.61
CA GLY A 58 -12.07 -14.72 4.56
C GLY A 58 -12.62 -13.31 4.71
N TYR A 59 -12.89 -12.61 3.60
CA TYR A 59 -13.53 -11.29 3.62
C TYR A 59 -14.89 -11.30 4.31
N LYS A 60 -15.75 -12.28 3.99
CA LYS A 60 -17.04 -12.44 4.68
C LYS A 60 -16.86 -12.64 6.20
N ARG A 61 -15.85 -13.42 6.59
CA ARG A 61 -15.57 -13.67 8.01
C ARG A 61 -15.08 -12.42 8.72
N ILE A 62 -14.13 -11.67 8.13
CA ILE A 62 -13.63 -10.40 8.69
C ILE A 62 -14.79 -9.42 8.87
N ARG A 63 -15.60 -9.21 7.84
CA ARG A 63 -16.76 -8.29 7.88
C ARG A 63 -17.84 -8.69 8.88
N SER A 64 -17.93 -9.97 9.24
CA SER A 64 -18.87 -10.42 10.27
C SER A 64 -18.43 -10.08 11.71
N ILE A 65 -17.24 -9.50 11.88
CA ILE A 65 -16.57 -9.33 13.18
C ILE A 65 -16.04 -7.91 13.39
N ILE A 66 -15.55 -7.25 12.34
CA ILE A 66 -14.91 -5.94 12.41
C ILE A 66 -15.84 -4.89 11.80
N ASP A 67 -15.97 -3.75 12.47
CA ASP A 67 -16.82 -2.63 12.04
C ASP A 67 -16.09 -1.58 11.17
N LEU A 68 -14.75 -1.65 11.08
CA LEU A 68 -13.97 -0.78 10.19
C LEU A 68 -14.33 -1.00 8.72
N PRO A 69 -14.44 0.08 7.91
CA PRO A 69 -14.66 -0.06 6.48
C PRO A 69 -13.44 -0.71 5.81
N ILE A 70 -13.72 -1.52 4.79
CA ILE A 70 -12.71 -2.24 4.02
C ILE A 70 -12.70 -1.74 2.58
N ALA A 71 -11.53 -1.46 2.03
CA ALA A 71 -11.35 -1.21 0.61
C ALA A 71 -10.53 -2.29 -0.08
N LEU A 72 -10.81 -2.49 -1.37
CA LEU A 72 -10.14 -3.47 -2.22
C LEU A 72 -9.78 -2.87 -3.57
N HIS A 73 -8.72 -3.35 -4.20
CA HIS A 73 -8.49 -3.08 -5.61
C HIS A 73 -9.63 -3.64 -6.46
N TYR A 74 -10.14 -2.82 -7.37
CA TYR A 74 -11.34 -3.15 -8.14
C TYR A 74 -11.07 -4.30 -9.13
N GLY A 75 -11.69 -5.45 -8.87
CA GLY A 75 -11.65 -6.60 -9.79
C GLY A 75 -10.30 -7.31 -9.93
N SER A 76 -9.32 -7.01 -9.08
CA SER A 76 -7.94 -7.57 -9.17
C SER A 76 -7.48 -8.19 -7.86
N GLY A 77 -6.25 -8.69 -7.82
CA GLY A 77 -5.54 -9.02 -6.58
C GLY A 77 -4.90 -7.80 -5.93
N CYS A 78 -4.26 -8.05 -4.77
CA CYS A 78 -3.49 -7.06 -4.01
C CYS A 78 -2.08 -7.55 -3.62
N CYS A 79 -1.80 -8.85 -3.75
CA CYS A 79 -0.54 -9.42 -3.28
C CYS A 79 0.59 -9.25 -4.31
N HIS A 80 1.77 -8.88 -3.81
CA HIS A 80 3.00 -8.78 -4.60
C HIS A 80 3.69 -10.16 -4.68
N VAL A 81 3.04 -11.14 -5.32
CA VAL A 81 3.64 -12.46 -5.61
C VAL A 81 3.90 -12.53 -7.10
N ILE A 82 5.18 -12.56 -7.49
CA ILE A 82 5.62 -12.56 -8.89
C ILE A 82 5.99 -13.98 -9.33
N SER A 83 6.49 -14.82 -8.41
CA SER A 83 6.86 -16.21 -8.72
C SER A 83 5.66 -17.10 -9.06
N ASP A 84 4.44 -16.70 -8.68
CA ASP A 84 3.18 -17.36 -9.02
C ASP A 84 2.10 -16.33 -9.39
N GLY A 85 1.94 -16.07 -10.68
CA GLY A 85 0.91 -15.16 -11.20
C GLY A 85 -0.54 -15.64 -10.99
N THR A 86 -0.73 -16.85 -10.46
CA THR A 86 -2.05 -17.35 -10.07
C THR A 86 -2.33 -17.21 -8.59
N TYR A 87 -1.35 -16.73 -7.80
CA TYR A 87 -1.49 -16.58 -6.36
C TYR A 87 -2.69 -15.69 -6.04
N ASP A 88 -2.64 -14.37 -6.20
CA ASP A 88 -3.80 -13.52 -5.93
C ASP A 88 -4.25 -12.83 -7.21
N THR A 89 -5.02 -13.53 -8.05
CA THR A 89 -5.70 -12.88 -9.19
C THR A 89 -6.93 -12.07 -8.76
N GLY A 90 -7.28 -12.14 -7.47
CA GLY A 90 -8.49 -11.53 -6.92
C GLY A 90 -9.77 -12.23 -7.35
N VAL A 91 -10.86 -11.47 -7.37
CA VAL A 91 -12.14 -11.86 -7.97
C VAL A 91 -12.70 -10.67 -8.73
N SER A 92 -13.58 -10.92 -9.71
CA SER A 92 -14.20 -9.84 -10.48
C SER A 92 -14.89 -8.82 -9.58
N ALA A 93 -14.91 -7.56 -10.00
CA ALA A 93 -15.57 -6.49 -9.26
C ALA A 93 -17.07 -6.76 -9.08
N GLU A 94 -17.72 -7.37 -10.08
CA GLU A 94 -19.10 -7.85 -9.96
C GLU A 94 -19.27 -8.79 -8.77
N ARG A 95 -18.35 -9.74 -8.58
CA ARG A 95 -18.38 -10.65 -7.42
C ARG A 95 -18.07 -9.91 -6.12
N GLN A 96 -17.12 -8.98 -6.10
CA GLN A 96 -16.82 -8.16 -4.92
C GLN A 96 -18.08 -7.40 -4.45
N ILE A 97 -18.83 -6.82 -5.40
CA ILE A 97 -20.08 -6.09 -5.14
C ILE A 97 -21.20 -7.05 -4.71
N ARG A 98 -21.48 -8.11 -5.49
CA ARG A 98 -22.58 -9.04 -5.25
C ARG A 98 -22.46 -9.77 -3.91
N GLU A 99 -21.23 -10.08 -3.48
CA GLU A 99 -20.95 -10.74 -2.21
C GLU A 99 -20.65 -9.74 -1.06
N ASN A 100 -20.71 -8.44 -1.34
CA ASN A 100 -20.46 -7.34 -0.41
C ASN A 100 -19.13 -7.46 0.36
N LEU A 101 -18.02 -7.63 -0.38
CA LEU A 101 -16.69 -7.90 0.20
C LEU A 101 -15.97 -6.67 0.74
N CYS A 102 -16.41 -5.47 0.36
CA CYS A 102 -15.78 -4.20 0.73
C CYS A 102 -16.80 -3.06 0.75
N ASP A 103 -16.42 -1.93 1.31
CA ASP A 103 -17.17 -0.67 1.39
C ASP A 103 -16.70 0.35 0.36
N GLY A 104 -15.48 0.20 -0.13
CA GLY A 104 -14.94 1.03 -1.20
C GLY A 104 -13.91 0.31 -2.06
N PHE A 105 -13.46 1.02 -3.08
CA PHE A 105 -12.50 0.50 -4.05
C PHE A 105 -11.26 1.39 -4.19
N VAL A 106 -10.17 0.75 -4.61
CA VAL A 106 -8.94 1.41 -5.04
C VAL A 106 -8.82 1.24 -6.54
N LEU A 107 -8.66 2.36 -7.27
CA LEU A 107 -8.56 2.41 -8.72
C LEU A 107 -7.23 3.01 -9.18
N GLY A 108 -6.74 2.58 -10.34
CA GLY A 108 -5.55 3.19 -10.98
C GLY A 108 -5.81 4.55 -11.63
N GLY A 109 -7.08 4.91 -11.84
CA GLY A 109 -7.51 6.21 -12.37
C GLY A 109 -7.57 6.30 -13.90
N ASP A 110 -7.68 5.19 -14.62
CA ASP A 110 -7.76 5.16 -16.10
C ASP A 110 -9.15 5.57 -16.65
N ALA A 111 -9.35 5.41 -17.96
CA ALA A 111 -10.60 5.79 -18.64
C ALA A 111 -11.85 5.04 -18.10
N ASP A 112 -11.69 3.84 -17.56
CA ASP A 112 -12.80 3.06 -17.02
C ASP A 112 -13.33 3.66 -15.71
N THR A 113 -12.53 4.48 -15.02
CA THR A 113 -12.88 5.16 -13.76
C THR A 113 -14.24 5.88 -13.84
N PHE A 114 -14.56 6.54 -14.96
CA PHE A 114 -15.83 7.26 -15.11
C PHE A 114 -17.04 6.32 -15.19
N GLY A 115 -16.87 5.13 -15.77
CA GLY A 115 -17.89 4.08 -15.75
C GLY A 115 -18.03 3.48 -14.36
N ILE A 116 -16.90 3.22 -13.70
CA ILE A 116 -16.85 2.68 -12.34
C ILE A 116 -17.47 3.64 -11.33
N ASP A 117 -17.35 4.96 -11.48
CA ASP A 117 -18.01 5.95 -10.61
C ASP A 117 -19.52 5.74 -10.54
N ARG A 118 -20.16 5.47 -11.69
CA ARG A 118 -21.60 5.21 -11.75
C ARG A 118 -21.98 3.89 -11.08
N ILE A 119 -21.18 2.84 -11.30
CA ILE A 119 -21.36 1.54 -10.63
C ILE A 119 -21.25 1.72 -9.11
N CYS A 120 -20.22 2.42 -8.66
CA CYS A 120 -20.00 2.72 -7.25
C CYS A 120 -21.17 3.51 -6.66
N TYR A 121 -21.68 4.52 -7.36
CA TYR A 121 -22.86 5.28 -6.94
C TYR A 121 -24.09 4.37 -6.75
N GLU A 122 -24.42 3.52 -7.73
CA GLU A 122 -25.57 2.61 -7.65
C GLU A 122 -25.43 1.59 -6.50
N HIS A 123 -24.21 1.13 -6.23
CA HIS A 123 -23.93 0.16 -5.18
C HIS A 123 -23.52 0.77 -3.84
N ARG A 124 -23.61 2.10 -3.70
CA ARG A 124 -23.20 2.86 -2.50
C ARG A 124 -21.78 2.52 -2.04
N LYS A 125 -20.86 2.49 -2.99
CA LYS A 125 -19.42 2.28 -2.78
C LYS A 125 -18.70 3.60 -3.01
N VAL A 126 -17.69 3.86 -2.19
CA VAL A 126 -16.75 4.95 -2.43
C VAL A 126 -15.52 4.42 -3.16
N PHE A 127 -14.70 5.29 -3.73
CA PHE A 127 -13.38 4.88 -4.17
C PHE A 127 -12.37 6.01 -4.04
N TRP A 128 -11.09 5.68 -4.15
CA TRP A 128 -10.04 6.65 -4.39
C TRP A 128 -9.15 6.17 -5.53
N ILE A 129 -8.40 7.13 -6.09
CA ILE A 129 -7.45 6.85 -7.16
C ILE A 129 -6.07 6.75 -6.55
N GLN A 130 -5.40 5.64 -6.77
CA GLN A 130 -4.03 5.38 -6.35
C GLN A 130 -3.17 5.17 -7.59
N SER A 131 -2.39 6.20 -7.91
CA SER A 131 -1.68 6.28 -9.18
C SER A 131 -0.41 7.09 -8.95
N ILE A 132 0.70 6.41 -8.66
CA ILE A 132 1.96 7.06 -8.26
C ILE A 132 2.64 7.70 -9.48
N GLY A 133 3.20 8.89 -9.29
CA GLY A 133 4.00 9.59 -10.29
C GLY A 133 4.40 10.98 -9.83
N THR A 134 4.81 11.81 -10.79
CA THR A 134 5.20 13.22 -10.58
C THR A 134 3.98 14.13 -10.48
N SER A 135 4.18 15.45 -10.44
CA SER A 135 3.09 16.44 -10.48
C SER A 135 2.18 16.28 -11.70
N LEU A 136 2.69 15.78 -12.84
CA LEU A 136 1.87 15.43 -14.01
C LEU A 136 0.80 14.38 -13.66
N ARG A 137 1.18 13.36 -12.88
CA ARG A 137 0.26 12.33 -12.40
C ARG A 137 -0.70 12.91 -11.36
N ALA A 138 -0.22 13.78 -10.48
CA ALA A 138 -1.06 14.45 -9.50
C ALA A 138 -2.14 15.32 -10.15
N ALA A 139 -1.80 16.08 -11.19
CA ALA A 139 -2.75 16.86 -11.98
C ALA A 139 -3.80 15.95 -12.62
N PHE A 140 -3.39 14.85 -13.24
CA PHE A 140 -4.31 13.87 -13.80
C PHE A 140 -5.28 13.31 -12.75
N VAL A 141 -4.77 12.88 -11.60
CA VAL A 141 -5.59 12.39 -10.49
C VAL A 141 -6.55 13.47 -9.97
N ALA A 142 -6.10 14.72 -9.86
CA ALA A 142 -6.94 15.85 -9.45
C ALA A 142 -8.10 16.08 -10.43
N HIS A 143 -7.80 16.14 -11.74
CA HIS A 143 -8.82 16.27 -12.79
C HIS A 143 -9.82 15.12 -12.75
N THR A 144 -9.36 13.87 -12.76
CA THR A 144 -10.23 12.69 -12.74
C THR A 144 -11.09 12.64 -11.47
N SER A 145 -10.50 12.90 -10.30
CA SER A 145 -11.24 12.91 -9.02
C SER A 145 -12.29 14.04 -8.99
N SER A 146 -11.96 15.22 -9.52
CA SER A 146 -12.87 16.40 -9.47
C SER A 146 -14.23 16.19 -10.15
N VAL A 147 -14.32 15.25 -11.09
CA VAL A 147 -15.55 14.94 -11.83
C VAL A 147 -16.22 13.64 -11.37
N CYS A 148 -15.56 12.83 -10.54
CA CYS A 148 -16.08 11.57 -10.03
C CYS A 148 -16.75 11.76 -8.67
N ARG A 149 -18.04 11.45 -8.56
CA ARG A 149 -18.83 11.72 -7.35
C ARG A 149 -18.49 10.81 -6.18
N GLN A 150 -17.95 9.62 -6.44
CA GLN A 150 -17.61 8.64 -5.40
C GLN A 150 -16.16 8.76 -4.90
N THR A 151 -15.38 9.71 -5.44
CA THR A 151 -14.05 10.07 -4.91
C THR A 151 -14.13 10.96 -3.68
N VAL A 152 -14.68 10.41 -2.59
CA VAL A 152 -14.90 11.15 -1.33
C VAL A 152 -13.78 10.99 -0.31
N LEU A 153 -12.82 10.11 -0.59
CA LEU A 153 -11.63 9.87 0.22
C LEU A 153 -10.39 10.42 -0.49
N SER A 154 -9.26 10.50 0.23
CA SER A 154 -8.01 11.03 -0.32
C SER A 154 -7.44 10.11 -1.40
N SER A 155 -7.43 10.58 -2.64
CA SER A 155 -6.63 9.98 -3.72
C SER A 155 -5.14 10.17 -3.45
N MET A 156 -4.31 9.24 -3.96
CA MET A 156 -2.87 9.20 -3.74
C MET A 156 -2.13 9.20 -5.07
N SER A 157 -1.21 10.15 -5.23
CA SER A 157 -0.33 10.20 -6.40
C SER A 157 1.16 10.18 -6.07
N GLY A 158 1.55 10.25 -4.81
CA GLY A 158 2.96 10.15 -4.38
C GLY A 158 3.90 11.24 -4.89
N HIS A 159 3.40 12.24 -5.64
CA HIS A 159 4.22 13.30 -6.24
C HIS A 159 5.07 14.09 -5.25
N ALA A 160 4.61 14.25 -4.01
CA ALA A 160 5.36 14.92 -2.95
C ALA A 160 6.47 14.05 -2.31
N LEU A 161 6.63 12.79 -2.72
CA LEU A 161 7.71 11.91 -2.22
C LEU A 161 9.01 12.09 -3.00
N TRP A 162 8.96 12.62 -4.22
CA TRP A 162 10.13 12.81 -5.04
C TRP A 162 10.95 14.01 -4.55
N GLU A 163 12.28 13.86 -4.52
CA GLU A 163 13.18 14.99 -4.22
C GLU A 163 13.12 16.07 -5.29
N GLN A 164 12.86 15.67 -6.55
CA GLN A 164 12.73 16.53 -7.71
C GLN A 164 11.52 16.13 -8.55
N ASP A 165 10.87 17.10 -9.17
CA ASP A 165 9.76 16.87 -10.10
C ASP A 165 10.17 17.23 -11.52
N VAL A 166 9.37 16.82 -12.50
CA VAL A 166 9.54 17.12 -13.93
C VAL A 166 8.86 18.43 -14.34
N VAL A 167 8.38 19.21 -13.37
CA VAL A 167 7.79 20.53 -13.55
C VAL A 167 8.51 21.53 -12.66
N ALA A 168 8.64 22.78 -13.11
CA ALA A 168 9.37 23.81 -12.37
C ALA A 168 8.67 24.27 -11.07
N ASP A 169 7.35 24.19 -11.01
CA ASP A 169 6.52 24.52 -9.84
C ASP A 169 5.64 23.30 -9.50
N PRO A 170 6.13 22.36 -8.67
CA PRO A 170 5.41 21.13 -8.34
C PRO A 170 4.07 21.42 -7.65
N LEU A 171 3.07 20.60 -7.97
CA LEU A 171 1.77 20.71 -7.33
C LEU A 171 1.90 20.39 -5.84
N ALA A 172 1.30 21.24 -5.00
CA ALA A 172 1.28 21.06 -3.56
C ALA A 172 -0.16 21.11 -3.04
N PRO A 173 -0.52 20.28 -2.03
CA PRO A 173 -1.79 20.42 -1.34
C PRO A 173 -1.91 21.78 -0.64
N LEU A 174 -3.10 22.38 -0.73
CA LEU A 174 -3.53 23.57 0.01
C LEU A 174 -4.67 23.18 0.95
N ASP A 175 -4.48 23.39 2.26
CA ASP A 175 -5.46 23.06 3.30
C ASP A 175 -6.01 21.62 3.24
N GLY A 176 -5.15 20.66 2.86
CA GLY A 176 -5.51 19.24 2.74
C GLY A 176 -6.19 18.84 1.44
N TYR A 177 -6.32 19.77 0.48
CA TYR A 177 -6.88 19.52 -0.85
C TYR A 177 -5.84 19.80 -1.92
N LEU A 178 -5.86 19.05 -3.02
CA LEU A 178 -5.06 19.38 -4.20
C LEU A 178 -5.92 20.21 -5.17
N PRO A 179 -5.57 21.48 -5.44
CA PRO A 179 -6.29 22.29 -6.41
C PRO A 179 -6.23 21.65 -7.80
N VAL A 180 -7.35 21.67 -8.53
CA VAL A 180 -7.38 21.21 -9.91
C VAL A 180 -6.77 22.30 -10.80
N PRO A 181 -5.68 22.03 -11.55
CA PRO A 181 -5.08 23.03 -12.42
C PRO A 181 -6.05 23.49 -13.51
N SER A 182 -6.11 24.78 -13.79
CA SER A 182 -7.12 25.38 -14.69
C SER A 182 -6.64 25.65 -16.12
N GLY A 183 -5.36 25.40 -16.43
CA GLY A 183 -4.83 25.55 -17.78
C GLY A 183 -5.34 24.47 -18.75
N PRO A 184 -5.02 24.57 -20.05
CA PRO A 184 -5.35 23.53 -21.03
C PRO A 184 -4.76 22.17 -20.68
N GLY A 185 -5.44 21.08 -21.08
CA GLY A 185 -4.94 19.72 -20.83
C GLY A 185 -4.87 19.40 -19.34
N LEU A 186 -3.70 19.00 -18.85
CA LEU A 186 -3.47 18.79 -17.41
C LEU A 186 -3.39 20.10 -16.63
N GLY A 187 -3.25 21.25 -17.31
CA GLY A 187 -3.15 22.57 -16.71
C GLY A 187 -1.80 22.89 -16.07
N ILE A 188 -0.82 22.01 -16.27
CA ILE A 188 0.60 22.20 -15.97
C ILE A 188 1.41 21.65 -17.15
N GLU A 189 2.59 22.23 -17.39
CA GLU A 189 3.48 21.83 -18.47
C GLU A 189 4.76 21.24 -17.86
N PRO A 190 5.33 20.18 -18.45
CA PRO A 190 6.65 19.70 -18.06
C PRO A 190 7.72 20.75 -18.36
N ASP A 191 8.76 20.77 -17.52
CA ASP A 191 10.00 21.46 -17.84
C ASP A 191 10.89 20.51 -18.66
N GLU A 192 11.11 20.84 -19.93
CA GLU A 192 11.88 20.02 -20.87
C GLU A 192 13.32 19.77 -20.39
N ALA A 193 13.93 20.74 -19.67
CA ALA A 193 15.27 20.57 -19.15
C ALA A 193 15.28 19.60 -17.95
N LEU A 194 14.28 19.69 -17.05
CA LEU A 194 14.13 18.74 -15.95
C LEU A 194 13.79 17.34 -16.47
N LEU A 195 12.96 17.22 -17.51
CA LEU A 195 12.68 15.94 -18.16
C LEU A 195 13.96 15.33 -18.75
N GLU A 196 14.77 16.11 -19.46
CA GLU A 196 16.04 15.63 -20.02
C GLU A 196 17.02 15.23 -18.90
N GLU A 197 17.07 15.99 -17.81
CA GLU A 197 17.93 15.71 -16.67
C GLU A 197 17.52 14.44 -15.92
N LEU A 198 16.24 14.35 -15.52
CA LEU A 198 15.69 13.27 -14.71
C LEU A 198 15.39 12.01 -15.52
N GLY A 199 15.28 12.10 -16.84
CA GLY A 199 15.13 10.95 -17.73
C GLY A 199 16.43 10.17 -17.96
N LYS A 200 17.56 10.62 -17.40
CA LYS A 200 18.84 9.92 -17.46
C LYS A 200 18.81 8.66 -16.58
N PRO A 201 19.55 7.59 -16.93
CA PRO A 201 19.53 6.33 -16.19
C PRO A 201 19.88 6.53 -14.72
N GLU A 202 19.18 5.79 -13.86
CA GLU A 202 19.22 5.91 -12.40
C GLU A 202 20.63 5.76 -11.81
N SER A 203 20.77 6.29 -10.59
CA SER A 203 21.85 5.89 -9.68
C SER A 203 21.79 4.38 -9.43
N PRO A 204 22.93 3.70 -9.21
CA PRO A 204 22.92 2.27 -8.94
C PRO A 204 22.04 1.94 -7.74
N GLU A 205 21.33 0.81 -7.81
CA GLU A 205 20.54 0.30 -6.70
C GLU A 205 21.41 0.23 -5.43
N ILE A 206 20.93 0.89 -4.37
CA ILE A 206 21.54 0.76 -3.06
C ILE A 206 21.22 -0.66 -2.57
N ARG A 207 22.25 -1.49 -2.42
CA ARG A 207 22.11 -2.82 -1.82
C ARG A 207 21.61 -2.66 -0.39
N ARG A 208 20.59 -3.43 -0.03
CA ARG A 208 19.96 -3.39 1.29
C ARG A 208 19.76 -4.78 1.84
N ILE A 209 19.93 -4.93 3.15
CA ILE A 209 19.43 -6.10 3.89
C ILE A 209 18.22 -5.66 4.69
N SER A 210 17.07 -6.24 4.39
CA SER A 210 15.85 -6.05 5.18
C SER A 210 15.67 -7.23 6.14
N SER A 211 15.39 -6.93 7.40
CA SER A 211 15.28 -7.93 8.45
C SER A 211 13.96 -7.82 9.19
N VAL A 212 13.16 -8.88 9.14
CA VAL A 212 11.96 -9.04 9.95
C VAL A 212 12.37 -9.58 11.32
N VAL A 213 12.20 -8.77 12.37
CA VAL A 213 12.60 -9.12 13.73
C VAL A 213 11.37 -9.38 14.58
N TYR A 214 11.30 -10.59 15.15
CA TYR A 214 10.24 -11.01 16.05
C TYR A 214 10.59 -10.71 17.52
N PRO A 215 9.59 -10.51 18.39
CA PRO A 215 9.80 -10.31 19.82
C PRO A 215 10.55 -11.45 20.51
N SER A 216 10.49 -12.67 19.95
CA SER A 216 11.25 -13.83 20.44
C SER A 216 12.76 -13.69 20.25
N GLY A 217 13.22 -12.70 19.46
CA GLY A 217 14.60 -12.55 19.03
C GLY A 217 14.90 -13.26 17.71
N VAL A 218 13.95 -14.00 17.13
CA VAL A 218 14.10 -14.59 15.79
C VAL A 218 14.15 -13.46 14.75
N ARG A 219 15.16 -13.49 13.89
CA ARG A 219 15.37 -12.53 12.81
C ARG A 219 15.46 -13.24 11.48
N TRP A 220 14.68 -12.80 10.51
CA TRP A 220 14.75 -13.23 9.11
C TRP A 220 15.30 -12.10 8.26
N SER A 221 16.44 -12.31 7.59
CA SER A 221 17.12 -11.33 6.75
C SER A 221 17.01 -11.69 5.28
N PHE A 222 16.81 -10.67 4.44
CA PHE A 222 16.62 -10.77 3.00
C PHE A 222 17.42 -9.68 2.30
N SER A 223 18.13 -10.03 1.22
CA SER A 223 18.76 -9.09 0.30
C SER A 223 17.81 -8.58 -0.78
N ASP A 224 16.65 -9.22 -0.93
CA ASP A 224 15.63 -8.90 -1.93
C ASP A 224 14.25 -8.71 -1.27
N GLU A 225 13.59 -7.62 -1.61
CA GLU A 225 12.27 -7.28 -1.08
C GLU A 225 11.18 -8.24 -1.58
N GLN A 226 11.25 -8.65 -2.85
CA GLN A 226 10.27 -9.55 -3.43
C GLN A 226 10.28 -10.91 -2.71
N ALA A 227 11.47 -11.45 -2.41
CA ALA A 227 11.65 -12.65 -1.61
C ALA A 227 11.07 -12.52 -0.20
N ARG A 228 11.20 -11.36 0.44
CA ARG A 228 10.59 -11.07 1.76
C ARG A 228 9.06 -11.09 1.66
N HIS A 229 8.47 -10.39 0.70
CA HIS A 229 7.02 -10.37 0.47
C HIS A 229 6.47 -11.79 0.25
N GLU A 230 7.06 -12.54 -0.67
CA GLU A 230 6.66 -13.91 -0.95
C GLU A 230 6.82 -14.85 0.24
N ALA A 231 7.85 -14.65 1.07
CA ALA A 231 8.01 -15.44 2.28
C ALA A 231 6.86 -15.20 3.29
N PHE A 232 6.30 -13.97 3.36
CA PHE A 232 5.06 -13.73 4.09
C PHE A 232 3.88 -14.42 3.42
N TYR A 233 3.64 -14.18 2.14
CA TYR A 233 2.47 -14.70 1.41
C TYR A 233 2.41 -16.24 1.38
N PHE A 234 3.54 -16.92 1.17
CA PHE A 234 3.63 -18.38 1.22
C PHE A 234 3.68 -18.95 2.65
N GLY A 235 3.62 -18.07 3.64
CA GLY A 235 3.58 -18.43 5.04
C GLY A 235 4.82 -19.09 5.60
N LYS A 236 5.98 -18.81 4.99
CA LYS A 236 7.29 -19.17 5.55
C LYS A 236 7.56 -18.41 6.84
N LEU A 237 7.01 -17.20 6.97
CA LEU A 237 7.10 -16.38 8.17
C LEU A 237 5.87 -16.58 9.09
N PRO A 238 6.05 -16.47 10.43
CA PRO A 238 4.95 -16.52 11.41
C PRO A 238 3.81 -15.51 11.19
N GLY A 239 4.03 -14.43 10.42
CA GLY A 239 3.04 -13.36 10.21
C GLY A 239 3.21 -12.24 11.23
N PHE A 240 2.22 -11.35 11.34
CA PHE A 240 2.30 -10.18 12.21
C PHE A 240 1.98 -10.54 13.66
N VAL A 241 2.89 -10.17 14.57
CA VAL A 241 2.70 -10.28 16.02
C VAL A 241 3.05 -8.95 16.70
N SER A 242 2.56 -8.72 17.91
CA SER A 242 2.89 -7.49 18.66
C SER A 242 4.40 -7.39 18.89
N GLY A 243 5.03 -6.26 18.55
CA GLY A 243 6.48 -6.06 18.65
C GLY A 243 7.30 -6.59 17.46
N ILE A 244 6.65 -7.09 16.40
CA ILE A 244 7.33 -7.33 15.12
C ILE A 244 7.78 -5.99 14.53
N ARG A 245 8.98 -5.95 13.96
CA ARG A 245 9.50 -4.77 13.26
C ARG A 245 10.33 -5.14 12.05
N LEU A 246 10.47 -4.19 11.14
CA LEU A 246 11.38 -4.26 10.01
C LEU A 246 12.59 -3.38 10.31
N GLU A 247 13.78 -3.94 10.21
CA GLU A 247 15.03 -3.20 10.22
C GLU A 247 15.62 -3.24 8.81
N VAL A 248 16.13 -2.11 8.32
CA VAL A 248 16.77 -2.02 7.00
C VAL A 248 18.18 -1.49 7.21
N GLU A 249 19.13 -2.20 6.64
CA GLU A 249 20.53 -1.80 6.60
C GLU A 249 20.93 -1.56 5.14
N GLU A 250 21.49 -0.39 4.87
CA GLU A 250 22.04 -0.05 3.56
C GLU A 250 23.54 -0.39 3.51
N ASP A 251 24.01 -0.72 2.32
CA ASP A 251 25.41 -1.06 2.08
C ASP A 251 26.37 0.07 2.47
N ASP A 252 27.15 -0.18 3.52
CA ASP A 252 28.18 0.72 4.04
C ASP A 252 29.56 0.47 3.42
N GLY A 253 29.66 -0.45 2.45
CA GLY A 253 30.91 -0.87 1.81
C GLY A 253 31.77 -1.80 2.67
N SER A 254 31.33 -2.22 3.86
CA SER A 254 32.09 -3.08 4.75
C SER A 254 32.17 -4.53 4.25
N GLN A 255 33.23 -5.24 4.62
CA GLN A 255 33.33 -6.69 4.33
C GLN A 255 32.26 -7.50 5.07
N ASP A 256 31.83 -7.03 6.24
CA ASP A 256 30.78 -7.67 7.04
C ASP A 256 29.42 -7.60 6.32
N PHE A 257 29.02 -6.40 5.87
CA PHE A 257 27.80 -6.24 5.07
C PHE A 257 27.85 -7.11 3.82
N ASN A 258 28.97 -7.07 3.08
CA ASN A 258 29.14 -7.86 1.86
C ASN A 258 28.97 -9.37 2.10
N GLY A 259 29.52 -9.90 3.20
CA GLY A 259 29.36 -11.30 3.57
C GLY A 259 27.91 -11.64 3.86
N ARG A 260 27.23 -10.85 4.71
CA ARG A 260 25.82 -11.08 5.07
C ARG A 260 24.87 -10.92 3.88
N PHE A 261 25.17 -9.98 2.98
CA PHE A 261 24.39 -9.76 1.77
C PHE A 261 24.49 -10.97 0.84
N ALA A 262 25.71 -11.44 0.55
CA ALA A 262 25.94 -12.62 -0.29
C ALA A 262 25.28 -13.88 0.27
N GLU A 263 25.30 -14.08 1.60
CA GLU A 263 24.55 -15.17 2.25
C GLU A 263 23.04 -15.04 2.00
N CYS A 264 22.49 -13.83 2.11
CA CYS A 264 21.07 -13.58 1.87
C CYS A 264 20.65 -13.75 0.41
N GLU A 265 21.56 -13.51 -0.55
CA GLU A 265 21.31 -13.72 -1.99
C GLU A 265 21.10 -15.20 -2.33
N GLU A 266 21.81 -16.11 -1.66
CA GLU A 266 21.59 -17.54 -1.85
C GLU A 266 20.27 -18.01 -1.23
N LYS A 267 19.93 -17.50 -0.04
CA LYS A 267 18.71 -17.81 0.70
C LYS A 267 18.49 -16.82 1.85
N PRO A 268 17.23 -16.63 2.32
CA PRO A 268 16.98 -15.88 3.53
C PRO A 268 17.75 -16.46 4.73
N THR A 269 18.43 -15.58 5.48
CA THR A 269 19.18 -15.97 6.69
C THR A 269 18.30 -15.87 7.91
N VAL A 270 18.32 -16.87 8.79
CA VAL A 270 17.52 -16.90 10.03
C VAL A 270 18.46 -16.99 11.23
N THR A 271 18.32 -16.08 12.18
CA THR A 271 19.11 -16.03 13.43
C THR A 271 18.21 -15.89 14.65
N GLY A 272 18.73 -16.21 15.84
CA GLY A 272 17.99 -16.19 17.11
C GLY A 272 17.44 -17.55 17.52
N GLU A 273 17.36 -17.82 18.82
CA GLU A 273 16.78 -19.06 19.34
C GLU A 273 15.25 -18.95 19.34
N SER A 274 14.57 -19.84 18.63
CA SER A 274 13.17 -20.13 18.92
C SER A 274 13.12 -20.79 20.28
N ARG A 275 12.94 -20.02 21.36
CA ARG A 275 12.66 -20.67 22.65
C ARG A 275 11.32 -21.42 22.53
N PRO A 276 11.29 -22.70 22.93
CA PRO A 276 10.13 -23.58 22.77
C PRO A 276 8.90 -23.08 23.54
#